data_AF-A0A970HQJ5-F1
#
_entry.id   AF-A0A970HQJ5-F1
#
_cell.length_a   1.000
_cell.length_b   1.000
_cell.length_c   1.000
_cell.angle_alpha   90.00
_cell.angle_beta   90.00
_cell.angle_gamma   90.00
#
_symmetry.space_group_name_H-M   'P 1'
#
loop_
_entity.id
_entity.type
_entity.pdbx_description
1 polymer ?
#
loop_
_entity_poly.entity_id
_entity_poly.type
_entity_poly.pdbx_seq_one_letter_code
_entity_poly.pdbx_strand_id
1 'polypeptide(L)'
;MQASDRIRPETLVGCQRTARLGLLLSLAAVLHVIEAQLPSVFFLPGARLGLANLVTVLVICVWGWREGLLVAVLRQVLGGLFTGALFGPSFWFGLVGGMMSVLVMGSLAVVGQGAIPTVLVSMAGAVAHNLGQLMVAYALIRQPVVFGYWPILLLLALPSGAAIGYLAAVLLPSLRRELGGEAGVPFEWREKAAAGLLLVAFFFGVILPFRQQTLFQGTSNPDALYVEVSVDGRLVERLPLNGEIVYDVPLKSGHMAIVVSDGQAAVLASDCPDQICVRTGRIHRPNQAVICVPNRVVVRIVGNIGADIDGVSG
;
A
#
# COMPACT_ATOMS: atom_id res chain seq x y z
N MET A 1 -10.77 48.15 45.47
CA MET A 1 -11.04 46.82 44.90
C MET A 1 -9.84 46.39 44.07
N GLN A 2 -8.91 45.66 44.70
CA GLN A 2 -7.75 45.04 44.02
C GLN A 2 -8.09 43.56 43.80
N ALA A 3 -8.67 43.23 42.64
CA ALA A 3 -8.66 41.87 42.15
C ALA A 3 -7.33 41.67 41.39
N SER A 4 -6.32 41.23 42.14
CA SER A 4 -5.05 40.74 41.59
C SER A 4 -5.35 39.50 40.76
N ASP A 5 -5.52 39.69 39.45
CA ASP A 5 -5.65 38.63 38.45
C ASP A 5 -4.28 37.92 38.29
N ARG A 6 -3.90 37.18 39.32
CA ARG A 6 -2.63 36.44 39.37
C ARG A 6 -2.84 35.15 38.59
N ILE A 7 -2.79 35.22 37.26
CA ILE A 7 -2.82 34.04 36.39
C ILE A 7 -1.78 33.05 36.94
N ARG A 8 -2.22 31.85 37.31
CA ARG A 8 -1.33 30.84 37.90
C ARG A 8 -0.26 30.50 36.86
N PRO A 9 1.02 30.43 37.22
CA PRO A 9 2.10 30.15 36.28
C PRO A 9 1.86 28.84 35.49
N GLU A 10 1.20 27.86 36.10
CA GLU A 10 0.79 26.59 35.46
C GLU A 10 -0.20 26.77 34.29
N THR A 11 -1.12 27.74 34.38
CA THR A 11 -2.08 28.03 33.32
C THR A 11 -1.45 28.76 32.13
N LEU A 12 -0.45 29.62 32.38
CA LEU A 12 0.34 30.28 31.32
C LEU A 12 1.14 29.28 30.50
N VAL A 13 1.77 28.32 31.17
CA VAL A 13 2.53 27.19 30.59
C VAL A 13 1.60 26.37 29.68
N GLY A 14 0.44 25.91 30.18
CA GLY A 14 -0.54 25.18 29.35
C GLY A 14 -1.05 25.93 28.11
N CYS A 15 -1.27 27.25 28.21
CA CYS A 15 -1.66 28.09 27.07
C CYS A 15 -0.53 28.22 26.03
N GLN A 16 0.71 28.42 26.47
CA GLN A 16 1.88 28.49 25.58
C GLN A 16 2.10 27.19 24.84
N ARG A 17 1.96 26.05 25.52
CA ARG A 17 2.07 24.72 24.91
C ARG A 17 1.05 24.51 23.81
N THR A 18 -0.20 24.87 24.09
CA THR A 18 -1.30 24.74 23.11
C THR A 18 -1.06 25.64 21.89
N ALA A 19 -0.62 26.88 22.11
CA ALA A 19 -0.29 27.80 21.02
C ALA A 19 0.86 27.28 20.14
N ARG A 20 1.92 26.74 20.75
CA ARG A 20 3.09 26.17 20.03
C ARG A 20 2.72 24.89 19.27
N LEU A 21 1.90 24.01 19.87
CA LEU A 21 1.34 22.85 19.17
C LEU A 21 0.48 23.28 17.98
N GLY A 22 -0.31 24.35 18.11
CA GLY A 22 -1.07 24.94 17.02
C GLY A 22 -0.18 25.46 15.89
N LEU A 23 0.94 26.12 16.22
CA LEU A 23 1.92 26.60 15.24
C LEU A 23 2.57 25.45 14.47
N LEU A 24 2.97 24.38 15.16
CA LEU A 24 3.53 23.20 14.50
C LEU A 24 2.48 22.46 13.68
N LEU A 25 1.24 22.36 14.17
CA LEU A 25 0.13 21.80 13.39
C LEU A 25 -0.14 22.61 12.11
N SER A 26 -0.09 23.94 12.16
CA SER A 26 -0.28 24.78 10.97
C SER A 26 0.84 24.55 9.96
N LEU A 27 2.09 24.48 10.42
CA LEU A 27 3.23 24.11 9.58
C LEU A 27 3.05 22.72 8.95
N ALA A 28 2.59 21.73 9.74
CA ALA A 28 2.31 20.38 9.25
C ALA A 28 1.21 20.36 8.17
N ALA A 29 0.15 21.15 8.36
CA ALA A 29 -0.94 21.26 7.39
C ALA A 29 -0.46 21.94 6.10
N VAL A 30 0.34 23.00 6.19
CA VAL A 30 0.93 23.68 5.02
C VAL A 30 1.84 22.73 4.26
N LEU A 31 2.75 22.02 4.95
CA LEU A 31 3.63 21.03 4.32
C LEU A 31 2.83 19.90 3.66
N HIS A 32 1.72 19.46 4.26
CA HIS A 32 0.82 18.47 3.66
C HIS A 32 0.21 18.97 2.35
N VAL A 33 -0.30 20.21 2.33
CA VAL A 33 -0.89 20.80 1.13
C VAL A 33 0.16 20.97 0.04
N ILE A 34 1.36 21.48 0.39
CA ILE A 34 2.48 21.60 -0.55
C ILE A 34 2.84 20.24 -1.14
N GLU A 35 2.97 19.21 -0.30
CA GLU A 35 3.27 17.86 -0.74
C GLU A 35 2.19 17.28 -1.66
N ALA A 36 0.92 17.62 -1.44
CA ALA A 36 -0.19 17.19 -2.30
C ALA A 36 -0.13 17.83 -3.70
N GLN A 37 0.55 18.96 -3.86
CA GLN A 37 0.74 19.65 -5.15
C GLN A 37 1.98 19.18 -5.90
N LEU A 38 2.90 18.47 -5.24
CA LEU A 38 4.07 17.90 -5.90
C LEU A 38 3.62 16.74 -6.79
N PRO A 39 4.14 16.63 -8.03
CA PRO A 39 3.82 15.52 -8.90
C PRO A 39 4.18 14.21 -8.18
N SER A 40 3.24 13.26 -8.16
CA SER A 40 3.44 11.97 -7.51
C SER A 40 4.69 11.31 -8.09
N VAL A 41 5.72 11.18 -7.27
CA VAL A 41 6.98 10.58 -7.68
C VAL A 41 6.68 9.12 -8.05
N PHE A 42 7.04 8.71 -9.27
CA PHE A 42 7.01 7.31 -9.72
C PHE A 42 5.66 6.63 -10.01
N PHE A 43 4.61 7.35 -10.46
CA PHE A 43 3.33 6.76 -10.93
C PHE A 43 2.63 5.80 -9.92
N LEU A 44 3.12 5.74 -8.68
CA LEU A 44 2.65 4.83 -7.65
C LEU A 44 1.55 5.54 -6.85
N PRO A 45 0.30 5.06 -6.90
CA PRO A 45 -0.80 5.70 -6.18
C PRO A 45 -0.49 5.70 -4.67
N GLY A 46 -0.39 6.90 -4.09
CA GLY A 46 -0.13 7.09 -2.66
C GLY A 46 1.33 7.34 -2.26
N ALA A 47 2.30 7.23 -3.19
CA ALA A 47 3.70 7.54 -2.91
C ALA A 47 3.90 9.05 -2.71
N ARG A 48 4.38 9.45 -1.53
CA ARG A 48 4.68 10.85 -1.16
C ARG A 48 6.10 10.96 -0.59
N LEU A 49 6.67 12.15 -0.61
CA LEU A 49 8.04 12.43 -0.13
C LEU A 49 8.18 12.29 1.40
N GLY A 50 7.06 12.39 2.13
CA GLY A 50 6.99 12.38 3.58
C GLY A 50 7.24 13.75 4.23
N LEU A 51 7.15 14.86 3.51
CA LEU A 51 7.47 16.20 4.05
C LEU A 51 6.60 16.56 5.26
N ALA A 52 5.31 16.21 5.21
CA ALA A 52 4.41 16.42 6.34
C ALA A 52 4.86 15.64 7.59
N ASN A 53 5.52 14.48 7.43
CA ASN A 53 5.96 13.61 8.53
C ASN A 53 7.13 14.19 9.33
N LEU A 54 7.87 15.17 8.79
CA LEU A 54 8.93 15.88 9.51
C LEU A 54 8.40 16.47 10.82
N VAL A 55 7.28 17.20 10.76
CA VAL A 55 6.71 17.86 11.95
C VAL A 55 6.24 16.82 12.97
N THR A 56 5.66 15.72 12.52
CA THR A 56 5.23 14.63 13.40
C THR A 56 6.41 14.03 14.16
N VAL A 57 7.54 13.77 13.49
CA VAL A 57 8.77 13.29 14.15
C VAL A 57 9.26 14.29 15.19
N LEU A 58 9.33 15.59 14.82
CA LEU A 58 9.78 16.65 15.73
C LEU A 58 8.91 16.73 16.99
N VAL A 59 7.58 16.70 16.82
CA VAL A 59 6.61 16.73 17.93
C VAL A 59 6.77 15.50 18.84
N ILE A 60 6.97 14.31 18.26
CA ILE A 60 7.23 13.09 19.05
C ILE A 60 8.50 13.22 19.87
N CYS A 61 9.57 13.77 19.30
CA CYS A 61 10.87 13.94 19.96
C CYS A 61 10.89 15.04 21.04
N VAL A 62 9.89 15.92 21.07
CA VAL A 62 9.80 17.04 22.01
C VAL A 62 8.74 16.81 23.09
N TRP A 63 7.54 16.38 22.72
CA TRP A 63 6.41 16.23 23.64
C TRP A 63 5.91 14.78 23.78
N GLY A 64 6.22 13.91 22.82
CA GLY A 64 5.87 12.49 22.88
C GLY A 64 4.83 12.05 21.85
N TRP A 65 4.48 10.77 21.92
CA TRP A 65 3.62 10.11 20.92
C TRP A 65 2.17 10.62 20.92
N ARG A 66 1.65 11.16 22.02
CA ARG A 66 0.25 11.61 22.12
C ARG A 66 0.03 12.86 21.29
N GLU A 67 0.93 13.82 21.44
CA GLU A 67 0.98 15.07 20.70
C GLU A 67 1.34 14.77 19.24
N GLY A 68 2.25 13.83 19.00
CA GLY A 68 2.56 13.34 17.66
C GLY A 68 1.33 12.78 16.94
N LEU A 69 0.53 11.96 17.64
CA LEU A 69 -0.71 11.38 17.11
C LEU A 69 -1.75 12.46 16.85
N LEU A 70 -1.93 13.40 17.78
CA LEU A 70 -2.83 14.54 17.62
C LEU A 70 -2.47 15.34 16.36
N VAL A 71 -1.20 15.71 16.19
CA VAL A 71 -0.74 16.44 15.01
C VAL A 71 -0.91 15.61 13.74
N ALA A 72 -0.61 14.31 13.77
CA ALA A 72 -0.72 13.42 12.61
C ALA A 72 -2.18 13.26 12.13
N VAL A 73 -3.14 13.15 13.05
CA VAL A 73 -4.57 13.04 12.73
C VAL A 73 -5.12 14.39 12.28
N LEU A 74 -4.88 15.44 13.04
CA LEU A 74 -5.43 16.77 12.74
C LEU A 74 -4.90 17.31 11.41
N ARG A 75 -3.60 17.17 11.11
CA ARG A 75 -3.05 17.60 9.81
C ARG A 75 -3.69 16.84 8.66
N GLN A 76 -4.07 15.56 8.85
CA GLN A 76 -4.66 14.74 7.81
C GLN A 76 -6.11 15.17 7.52
N VAL A 77 -6.86 15.50 8.58
CA VAL A 77 -8.20 16.08 8.46
C VAL A 77 -8.12 17.45 7.78
N LEU A 78 -7.24 18.34 8.24
CA LEU A 78 -7.06 19.68 7.64
C LEU A 78 -6.56 19.59 6.19
N GLY A 79 -5.59 18.74 5.91
CA GLY A 79 -5.06 18.52 4.57
C GLY A 79 -6.13 17.99 3.63
N GLY A 80 -6.88 16.96 4.03
CA GLY A 80 -7.99 16.43 3.24
C GLY A 80 -9.11 17.44 3.01
N LEU A 81 -9.38 18.31 3.98
CA LEU A 81 -10.32 19.42 3.83
C LEU A 81 -9.83 20.46 2.81
N PHE A 82 -8.56 20.87 2.89
CA PHE A 82 -7.97 21.86 1.98
C PHE A 82 -7.77 21.35 0.56
N THR A 83 -7.48 20.06 0.37
CA THR A 83 -7.33 19.46 -0.95
C THR A 83 -8.65 18.93 -1.53
N GLY A 84 -9.77 19.07 -0.81
CA GLY A 84 -11.07 18.53 -1.22
C GLY A 84 -11.14 17.00 -1.28
N ALA A 85 -10.21 16.31 -0.64
CA ALA A 85 -10.06 14.84 -0.68
C ALA A 85 -10.51 14.16 0.63
N LEU A 86 -11.21 14.89 1.50
CA LEU A 86 -11.69 14.37 2.78
C LEU A 86 -12.59 13.15 2.57
N PHE A 87 -12.38 12.10 3.37
CA PHE A 87 -13.04 10.79 3.25
C PHE A 87 -12.83 10.03 1.93
N GLY A 88 -12.07 10.57 0.97
CA GLY A 88 -11.64 9.86 -0.22
C GLY A 88 -10.53 8.85 0.05
N PRO A 89 -10.11 8.05 -0.95
CA PRO A 89 -9.04 7.07 -0.81
C PRO A 89 -7.76 7.69 -0.22
N SER A 90 -7.31 8.81 -0.78
CA SER A 90 -6.10 9.54 -0.34
C SER A 90 -6.14 9.96 1.13
N PHE A 91 -7.32 10.24 1.68
CA PHE A 91 -7.49 10.54 3.09
C PHE A 91 -7.20 9.31 3.96
N TRP A 92 -7.75 8.16 3.61
CA TRP A 92 -7.54 6.90 4.33
C TRP A 92 -6.10 6.40 4.24
N PHE A 93 -5.48 6.52 3.06
CA PHE A 93 -4.05 6.22 2.88
C PHE A 93 -3.18 7.02 3.87
N GLY A 94 -3.39 8.34 3.94
CA GLY A 94 -2.62 9.19 4.85
C GLY A 94 -2.96 9.00 6.33
N LEU A 95 -4.23 8.74 6.66
CA LEU A 95 -4.68 8.56 8.04
C LEU A 95 -4.12 7.26 8.65
N VAL A 96 -4.38 6.11 8.00
CA VAL A 96 -3.96 4.81 8.52
C VAL A 96 -2.43 4.70 8.49
N GLY A 97 -1.80 5.13 7.39
CA GLY A 97 -0.34 5.22 7.32
C GLY A 97 0.23 6.13 8.42
N GLY A 98 -0.36 7.30 8.63
CA GLY A 98 0.07 8.26 9.66
C GLY A 98 -0.03 7.70 11.07
N MET A 99 -1.14 7.05 11.41
CA MET A 99 -1.35 6.43 12.71
C MET A 99 -0.33 5.30 12.95
N MET A 100 -0.15 4.40 11.98
CA MET A 100 0.83 3.32 12.06
C MET A 100 2.26 3.85 12.26
N SER A 101 2.62 4.91 11.52
CA SER A 101 3.91 5.58 11.65
C SER A 101 4.15 6.12 13.06
N VAL A 102 3.17 6.85 13.62
CA VAL A 102 3.27 7.42 14.99
C VAL A 102 3.37 6.32 16.04
N LEU A 103 2.61 5.22 15.90
CA LEU A 103 2.67 4.10 16.83
C LEU A 103 4.07 3.48 16.86
N VAL A 104 4.68 3.24 15.69
CA VAL A 104 6.03 2.68 15.59
C VAL A 104 7.07 3.66 16.12
N MET A 105 7.05 4.92 15.68
CA MET A 105 7.99 5.94 16.17
C MET A 105 7.87 6.18 17.67
N GLY A 106 6.64 6.24 18.19
CA GLY A 106 6.35 6.35 19.60
C GLY A 106 6.90 5.16 20.37
N SER A 107 6.65 3.93 19.92
CA SER A 107 7.17 2.72 20.57
C SER A 107 8.70 2.66 20.59
N LEU A 108 9.36 3.06 19.50
CA LEU A 108 10.82 3.11 19.42
C LEU A 108 11.39 4.18 20.33
N ALA A 109 10.75 5.34 20.40
CA ALA A 109 11.13 6.35 21.38
C ALA A 109 11.09 5.73 22.78
N VAL A 110 9.99 5.04 23.15
CA VAL A 110 9.79 4.38 24.48
C VAL A 110 10.89 3.39 24.81
N VAL A 111 11.14 2.45 23.90
CA VAL A 111 12.10 1.37 24.11
C VAL A 111 13.52 1.92 24.12
N GLY A 112 13.79 2.91 23.28
CA GLY A 112 15.13 3.47 23.11
C GLY A 112 15.59 4.37 24.24
N GLN A 113 14.69 4.92 25.08
CA GLN A 113 15.02 5.91 26.10
C GLN A 113 15.93 7.06 25.61
N GLY A 114 15.84 7.41 24.33
CA GLY A 114 16.69 8.43 23.69
C GLY A 114 18.04 7.91 23.15
N ALA A 115 18.37 6.63 23.30
CA ALA A 115 19.57 6.02 22.69
C ALA A 115 19.41 5.75 21.19
N ILE A 116 18.17 5.67 20.68
CA ILE A 116 17.91 5.43 19.27
C ILE A 116 18.06 6.74 18.48
N PRO A 117 18.87 6.78 17.42
CA PRO A 117 19.00 7.96 16.58
C PRO A 117 17.67 8.37 15.93
N THR A 118 17.40 9.68 15.88
CA THR A 118 16.21 10.24 15.23
C THR A 118 16.03 9.76 13.79
N VAL A 119 17.14 9.55 13.07
CA VAL A 119 17.17 8.98 11.72
C VAL A 119 16.50 7.60 11.68
N LEU A 120 16.86 6.71 12.60
CA LEU A 120 16.33 5.36 12.64
C LEU A 120 14.85 5.33 13.06
N VAL A 121 14.46 6.18 14.01
CA VAL A 121 13.05 6.39 14.37
C VAL A 121 12.23 6.81 13.14
N SER A 122 12.72 7.78 12.38
CA SER A 122 12.07 8.26 11.15
C SER A 122 12.00 7.19 10.06
N MET A 123 13.08 6.43 9.83
CA MET A 123 13.08 5.32 8.87
C MET A 123 12.04 4.25 9.21
N ALA A 124 11.97 3.84 10.49
CA ALA A 124 10.96 2.89 10.95
C ALA A 124 9.54 3.45 10.82
N GLY A 125 9.36 4.74 11.11
CA GLY A 125 8.11 5.46 10.86
C GLY A 125 7.71 5.47 9.39
N ALA A 126 8.64 5.67 8.45
CA ALA A 126 8.39 5.68 7.01
C ALA A 126 7.97 4.29 6.49
N VAL A 127 8.68 3.25 6.92
CA VAL A 127 8.30 1.85 6.62
C VAL A 127 6.90 1.55 7.14
N ALA A 128 6.60 1.96 8.37
CA ALA A 128 5.31 1.72 8.99
C ALA A 128 4.17 2.50 8.30
N HIS A 129 4.47 3.72 7.84
CA HIS A 129 3.54 4.53 7.06
C HIS A 129 3.14 3.83 5.76
N ASN A 130 4.13 3.36 5.00
CA ASN A 130 3.90 2.66 3.74
C ASN A 130 3.16 1.33 3.95
N LEU A 131 3.36 0.65 5.08
CA LEU A 131 2.59 -0.54 5.38
C LEU A 131 1.12 -0.20 5.62
N GLY A 132 0.85 0.83 6.42
CA GLY A 132 -0.51 1.30 6.66
C GLY A 132 -1.22 1.69 5.34
N GLN A 133 -0.49 2.32 4.42
CA GLN A 133 -0.99 2.60 3.08
C GLN A 133 -1.33 1.32 2.29
N LEU A 134 -0.45 0.32 2.29
CA LEU A 134 -0.73 -0.97 1.63
C LEU A 134 -1.93 -1.69 2.25
N MET A 135 -2.11 -1.64 3.57
CA MET A 135 -3.27 -2.24 4.23
C MET A 135 -4.57 -1.59 3.75
N VAL A 136 -4.58 -0.26 3.58
CA VAL A 136 -5.73 0.46 3.01
C VAL A 136 -5.93 0.08 1.53
N ALA A 137 -4.87 0.03 0.72
CA ALA A 137 -4.98 -0.41 -0.67
C ALA A 137 -5.55 -1.83 -0.78
N TYR A 138 -5.10 -2.76 0.07
CA TYR A 138 -5.63 -4.12 0.12
C TYR A 138 -7.11 -4.13 0.53
N ALA A 139 -7.51 -3.32 1.51
CA ALA A 139 -8.91 -3.23 1.93
C ALA A 139 -9.83 -2.69 0.81
N LEU A 140 -9.32 -1.80 -0.04
CA LEU A 140 -10.07 -1.21 -1.17
C LEU A 140 -10.10 -2.12 -2.40
N ILE A 141 -8.95 -2.65 -2.80
CA ILE A 141 -8.78 -3.41 -4.06
C ILE A 141 -9.12 -4.89 -3.85
N ARG A 142 -8.97 -5.42 -2.63
CA ARG A 142 -9.16 -6.83 -2.25
C ARG A 142 -8.34 -7.84 -3.05
N GLN A 143 -7.20 -7.41 -3.56
CA GLN A 143 -6.27 -8.28 -4.29
C GLN A 143 -4.94 -8.38 -3.54
N PRO A 144 -4.42 -9.59 -3.27
CA PRO A 144 -3.15 -9.77 -2.55
C PRO A 144 -1.95 -9.27 -3.36
N VAL A 145 -2.09 -9.13 -4.69
CA VAL A 145 -1.04 -8.60 -5.59
C VAL A 145 -0.53 -7.21 -5.18
N VAL A 146 -1.34 -6.44 -4.44
CA VAL A 146 -0.98 -5.11 -3.92
C VAL A 146 0.26 -5.16 -3.03
N PHE A 147 0.51 -6.27 -2.33
CA PHE A 147 1.72 -6.40 -1.52
C PHE A 147 2.98 -6.66 -2.35
N GLY A 148 2.84 -6.97 -3.64
CA GLY A 148 3.95 -6.96 -4.59
C GLY A 148 4.64 -5.60 -4.72
N TYR A 149 3.97 -4.50 -4.38
CA TYR A 149 4.58 -3.16 -4.33
C TYR A 149 5.48 -2.94 -3.10
N TRP A 150 5.43 -3.80 -2.08
CA TRP A 150 6.16 -3.63 -0.83
C TRP A 150 7.68 -3.47 -1.00
N PRO A 151 8.40 -4.27 -1.81
CA PRO A 151 9.85 -4.10 -2.01
C PRO A 151 10.20 -2.74 -2.60
N ILE A 152 9.41 -2.26 -3.57
CA ILE A 152 9.60 -0.96 -4.20
C ILE A 152 9.33 0.16 -3.19
N LEU A 153 8.24 0.04 -2.41
CA LEU A 153 7.90 1.02 -1.37
C LEU A 153 8.98 1.09 -0.28
N LEU A 154 9.62 -0.02 0.10
CA LEU A 154 10.74 -0.02 1.04
C LEU A 154 11.97 0.68 0.47
N LEU A 155 12.29 0.43 -0.80
CA LEU A 155 13.41 1.06 -1.50
C LEU A 155 13.26 2.59 -1.53
N LEU A 156 12.02 3.10 -1.61
CA LEU A 156 11.72 4.54 -1.54
C LEU A 156 11.57 5.06 -0.10
N ALA A 157 11.02 4.26 0.82
CA ALA A 157 10.77 4.65 2.21
C ALA A 157 12.06 4.87 3.00
N LEU A 158 13.07 4.03 2.80
CA LEU A 158 14.30 4.10 3.59
C LEU A 158 15.11 5.38 3.32
N PRO A 159 15.38 5.78 2.05
CA PRO A 159 16.08 7.03 1.76
C PRO A 159 15.28 8.27 2.19
N SER A 160 13.98 8.30 1.93
CA SER A 160 13.11 9.42 2.32
C SER A 160 13.01 9.55 3.84
N GLY A 161 12.78 8.43 4.54
CA GLY A 161 12.76 8.37 6.00
C GLY A 161 14.10 8.78 6.62
N ALA A 162 15.23 8.39 6.03
CA ALA A 162 16.56 8.80 6.47
C ALA A 162 16.78 10.31 6.27
N ALA A 163 16.41 10.87 5.12
CA ALA A 163 16.52 12.29 4.82
C ALA A 163 15.69 13.15 5.79
N ILE A 164 14.42 12.78 6.01
CA ILE A 164 13.54 13.45 6.97
C ILE A 164 14.08 13.33 8.39
N GLY A 165 14.59 12.16 8.76
CA GLY A 165 15.15 11.91 10.08
C GLY A 165 16.43 12.69 10.35
N TYR A 166 17.29 12.86 9.32
CA TYR A 166 18.47 13.71 9.40
C TYR A 166 18.08 15.18 9.54
N LEU A 167 17.13 15.65 8.73
CA LEU A 167 16.61 17.02 8.83
C LEU A 167 15.99 17.27 10.21
N ALA A 168 15.22 16.32 10.74
CA ALA A 168 14.67 16.39 12.09
C ALA A 168 15.79 16.46 13.14
N ALA A 169 16.85 15.66 13.02
CA ALA A 169 18.00 15.68 13.93
C ALA A 169 18.72 17.03 13.95
N VAL A 170 18.84 17.70 12.80
CA VAL A 170 19.45 19.04 12.69
C VAL A 170 18.55 20.12 13.28
N LEU A 171 17.24 20.05 13.09
CA LEU A 171 16.28 21.04 13.57
C LEU A 171 15.94 20.91 15.06
N LEU A 172 16.02 19.68 15.60
CA LEU A 172 15.59 19.36 16.97
C LEU A 172 16.28 20.21 18.06
N PRO A 173 17.61 20.48 18.03
CA PRO A 173 18.26 21.31 19.04
C PRO A 173 17.79 22.77 19.02
N SER A 174 17.56 23.33 17.82
CA SER A 174 17.05 24.70 17.67
C SER A 174 15.63 24.81 18.18
N LEU A 175 14.78 23.83 17.81
CA LEU A 175 13.40 23.77 18.30
C LEU A 175 13.34 23.62 19.83
N ARG A 176 14.17 22.76 20.42
CA ARG A 176 14.25 22.60 21.90
C ARG A 176 14.69 23.90 22.60
N ARG A 177 15.61 24.67 22.00
CA ARG A 177 16.02 25.98 22.52
C ARG A 177 14.86 26.99 22.52
N GLU A 178 14.10 27.07 21.44
CA GLU A 178 12.94 27.98 21.35
C GLU A 178 11.79 27.58 22.27
N LEU A 179 11.64 26.28 22.51
CA LEU A 179 10.65 25.73 23.45
C LEU A 179 11.12 25.76 24.91
N GLY A 180 12.26 26.39 25.20
CA GLY A 180 13.12 26.44 26.41
C GLY A 180 12.50 26.59 27.81
N GLY A 181 11.41 25.88 28.10
CA GLY A 181 10.72 25.79 29.40
C GLY A 181 9.57 24.79 29.41
N GLU A 182 9.13 24.30 28.23
CA GLU A 182 8.02 23.35 28.07
C GLU A 182 8.35 22.16 27.17
N ALA A 183 9.60 22.03 26.73
CA ALA A 183 10.12 20.77 26.21
C ALA A 183 10.00 19.77 27.37
N GLY A 184 8.91 19.01 27.36
CA GLY A 184 8.51 18.16 28.46
C GLY A 184 9.70 17.31 28.92
N VAL A 185 9.88 17.32 30.24
CA VAL A 185 10.63 16.39 31.10
C VAL A 185 11.29 15.20 30.38
N PRO A 186 12.56 14.87 30.72
CA PRO A 186 13.28 13.75 30.14
C PRO A 186 12.52 12.45 30.39
N PHE A 187 11.90 11.94 29.33
CA PHE A 187 11.69 10.53 29.05
C PHE A 187 11.42 9.60 30.26
N GLU A 188 10.40 9.86 31.08
CA GLU A 188 9.99 8.89 32.12
C GLU A 188 8.93 7.91 31.59
N TRP A 189 9.39 6.73 31.19
CA TRP A 189 8.55 5.62 30.71
C TRP A 189 8.68 4.39 31.60
N ARG A 190 8.14 4.44 32.82
CA ARG A 190 8.27 3.31 33.75
C ARG A 190 7.27 2.16 33.56
N GLU A 191 6.20 2.29 32.76
CA GLU A 191 5.20 1.20 32.66
C GLU A 191 4.71 0.80 31.26
N LYS A 192 5.08 1.49 30.17
CA LYS A 192 4.47 1.25 28.85
C LYS A 192 5.38 0.59 27.80
N ALA A 193 6.58 0.16 28.17
CA ALA A 193 7.44 -0.64 27.28
C ALA A 193 6.73 -1.91 26.79
N ALA A 194 5.92 -2.55 27.65
CA ALA A 194 5.11 -3.71 27.28
C ALA A 194 3.99 -3.36 26.28
N ALA A 195 3.34 -2.20 26.41
CA ALA A 195 2.29 -1.77 25.46
C ALA A 195 2.87 -1.43 24.08
N GLY A 196 4.06 -0.81 24.04
CA GLY A 196 4.81 -0.58 22.80
C GLY A 196 5.26 -1.88 22.15
N LEU A 197 5.78 -2.83 22.93
CA LEU A 197 6.18 -4.16 22.45
C LEU A 197 4.98 -4.98 21.96
N LEU A 198 3.81 -4.88 22.61
CA LEU A 198 2.58 -5.53 22.21
C LEU A 198 1.96 -4.91 20.94
N LEU A 199 2.09 -3.60 20.73
CA LEU A 199 1.65 -2.95 19.49
C LEU A 199 2.62 -3.20 18.33
N VAL A 200 3.92 -3.25 18.59
CA VAL A 200 4.94 -3.69 17.62
C VAL A 200 4.74 -5.17 17.29
N ALA A 201 4.47 -6.02 18.28
CA ALA A 201 4.15 -7.43 18.08
C ALA A 201 2.79 -7.62 17.39
N PHE A 202 1.82 -6.73 17.58
CA PHE A 202 0.58 -6.69 16.79
C PHE A 202 0.88 -6.28 15.35
N PHE A 203 1.73 -5.28 15.13
CA PHE A 203 2.17 -4.82 13.81
C PHE A 203 2.94 -5.93 13.04
N PHE A 204 3.91 -6.58 13.69
CA PHE A 204 4.64 -7.73 13.16
C PHE A 204 3.79 -9.02 13.09
N GLY A 205 2.84 -9.18 14.02
CA GLY A 205 1.88 -10.28 14.08
C GLY A 205 0.72 -10.15 13.09
N VAL A 206 0.54 -8.98 12.45
CA VAL A 206 -0.30 -8.79 11.26
C VAL A 206 0.51 -9.02 9.98
N ILE A 207 1.83 -8.76 10.00
CA ILE A 207 2.75 -9.07 8.88
C ILE A 207 3.04 -10.58 8.76
N LEU A 208 3.13 -11.32 9.87
CA LEU A 208 3.43 -12.76 9.91
C LEU A 208 2.36 -13.68 9.31
N PRO A 209 1.03 -13.49 9.52
CA PRO A 209 0.03 -14.26 8.80
C PRO A 209 -0.03 -13.87 7.31
N PHE A 210 0.54 -12.73 6.91
CA PHE A 210 0.66 -12.36 5.50
C PHE A 210 1.76 -13.16 4.75
N ARG A 211 2.82 -13.57 5.45
CA ARG A 211 3.77 -14.60 4.95
C ARG A 211 3.09 -15.95 4.74
N GLN A 212 2.00 -16.24 5.45
CA GLN A 212 1.33 -17.55 5.37
C GLN A 212 0.33 -17.65 4.22
N GLN A 213 -0.24 -16.55 3.73
CA GLN A 213 -1.07 -16.56 2.51
C GLN A 213 -0.28 -16.41 1.20
N THR A 214 0.95 -15.91 1.24
CA THR A 214 1.80 -15.73 0.04
C THR A 214 2.71 -16.91 -0.29
N LEU A 215 2.78 -17.92 0.58
CA LEU A 215 3.46 -19.20 0.28
C LEU A 215 2.49 -20.32 -0.16
N PHE A 216 1.18 -20.10 -0.03
CA PHE A 216 0.13 -21.11 -0.28
C PHE A 216 -1.05 -20.61 -1.12
N GLN A 217 -0.82 -19.63 -2.01
CA GLN A 217 -1.68 -19.45 -3.17
C GLN A 217 -0.83 -19.57 -4.42
N GLY A 218 -1.15 -20.63 -5.17
CA GLY A 218 -0.34 -21.17 -6.24
C GLY A 218 0.08 -20.14 -7.27
N THR A 219 1.21 -20.46 -7.88
CA THR A 219 1.77 -19.92 -9.12
C THR A 219 0.70 -19.59 -10.18
N SER A 220 0.05 -18.43 -10.12
CA SER A 220 -0.59 -17.83 -11.29
C SER A 220 0.39 -16.81 -11.86
N ASN A 221 1.23 -17.30 -12.76
CA ASN A 221 2.19 -16.52 -13.53
C ASN A 221 1.40 -15.45 -14.35
N PRO A 222 1.57 -14.13 -14.12
CA PRO A 222 0.82 -13.07 -14.80
C PRO A 222 1.06 -13.03 -16.31
N ASP A 223 2.19 -13.59 -16.76
CA ASP A 223 2.57 -13.72 -18.17
C ASP A 223 2.15 -15.07 -18.78
N ALA A 224 1.36 -15.89 -18.07
CA ALA A 224 0.93 -17.17 -18.60
C ALA A 224 -0.07 -16.96 -19.72
N LEU A 225 0.35 -17.30 -20.94
CA LEU A 225 -0.58 -17.60 -22.02
C LEU A 225 -1.53 -18.72 -21.55
N TYR A 226 -2.81 -18.57 -21.82
CA TYR A 226 -3.82 -19.59 -21.56
C TYR A 226 -4.69 -19.78 -22.80
N VAL A 227 -5.30 -20.95 -22.89
CA VAL A 227 -6.19 -21.34 -23.99
C VAL A 227 -7.62 -21.15 -23.52
N GLU A 228 -8.38 -20.31 -24.19
CA GLU A 228 -9.81 -20.19 -24.01
C GLU A 228 -10.55 -21.14 -24.94
N VAL A 229 -11.41 -21.98 -24.37
CA VAL A 229 -12.31 -22.87 -25.12
C VAL A 229 -13.71 -22.32 -25.02
N SER A 230 -14.29 -21.94 -26.15
CA SER A 230 -15.65 -21.40 -26.25
C SER A 230 -16.54 -22.28 -27.10
N VAL A 231 -17.77 -22.55 -26.64
CA VAL A 231 -18.80 -23.34 -27.34
C VAL A 231 -20.06 -22.50 -27.47
N ASP A 232 -20.65 -22.41 -28.67
CA ASP A 232 -21.82 -21.55 -28.93
C ASP A 232 -21.60 -20.08 -28.49
N GLY A 233 -20.35 -19.59 -28.56
CA GLY A 233 -19.97 -18.22 -28.17
C GLY A 233 -19.90 -17.98 -26.65
N ARG A 234 -20.02 -19.01 -25.82
CA ARG A 234 -19.83 -18.93 -24.36
C ARG A 234 -18.50 -19.56 -23.98
N LEU A 235 -17.72 -18.86 -23.14
CA LEU A 235 -16.51 -19.40 -22.55
C LEU A 235 -16.87 -20.58 -21.65
N VAL A 236 -16.30 -21.75 -21.94
CA VAL A 236 -16.54 -23.00 -21.19
C VAL A 236 -15.38 -23.28 -20.24
N GLU A 237 -14.13 -23.11 -20.71
CA GLU A 237 -12.95 -23.47 -19.91
C GLU A 237 -11.72 -22.61 -20.26
N ARG A 238 -10.81 -22.47 -19.29
CA ARG A 238 -9.48 -21.84 -19.48
C ARG A 238 -8.38 -22.82 -19.11
N LEU A 239 -7.60 -23.24 -20.10
CA LEU A 239 -6.51 -24.20 -19.92
C LEU A 239 -5.18 -23.46 -19.87
N PRO A 240 -4.33 -23.67 -18.85
CA PRO A 240 -3.02 -23.03 -18.79
C PRO A 240 -2.09 -23.62 -19.88
N LEU A 241 -1.42 -22.77 -20.66
CA LEU A 241 -0.59 -23.22 -21.80
C LEU A 241 0.72 -23.91 -21.36
N ASN A 242 1.10 -23.75 -20.08
CA ASN A 242 2.32 -24.32 -19.50
C ASN A 242 2.14 -25.73 -18.91
N GLY A 243 0.97 -26.35 -19.05
CA GLY A 243 0.69 -27.70 -18.58
C GLY A 243 0.62 -28.74 -19.70
N GLU A 244 0.65 -30.02 -19.32
CA GLU A 244 0.26 -31.14 -20.18
C GLU A 244 -1.17 -31.56 -19.83
N ILE A 245 -2.13 -31.16 -20.66
CA ILE A 245 -3.56 -31.35 -20.40
C ILE A 245 -4.23 -31.89 -21.65
N VAL A 246 -5.05 -32.93 -21.49
CA VAL A 246 -6.03 -33.36 -22.48
C VAL A 246 -7.41 -32.99 -21.94
N TYR A 247 -8.16 -32.22 -22.72
CA TYR A 247 -9.46 -31.70 -22.34
C TYR A 247 -10.52 -32.10 -23.36
N ASP A 248 -11.55 -32.81 -22.90
CA ASP A 248 -12.72 -33.18 -23.70
C ASP A 248 -13.76 -32.06 -23.67
N VAL A 249 -14.12 -31.54 -24.84
CA VAL A 249 -15.06 -30.43 -24.98
C VAL A 249 -16.49 -30.96 -24.81
N PRO A 250 -17.30 -30.37 -23.91
CA PRO A 250 -18.69 -30.79 -23.70
C PRO A 250 -19.56 -30.33 -24.87
N LEU A 251 -19.79 -31.22 -25.83
CA LEU A 251 -20.65 -30.99 -27.01
C LEU A 251 -22.05 -31.57 -26.82
N LYS A 252 -23.04 -31.00 -27.51
CA LYS A 252 -24.43 -31.50 -27.54
C LYS A 252 -24.57 -32.84 -28.29
N SER A 253 -23.66 -33.10 -29.24
CA SER A 253 -23.56 -34.34 -30.00
C SER A 253 -22.15 -34.47 -30.61
N GLY A 254 -21.51 -35.64 -30.49
CA GLY A 254 -20.14 -35.90 -30.95
C GLY A 254 -19.06 -35.63 -29.89
N HIS A 255 -17.81 -35.98 -30.20
CA HIS A 255 -16.63 -35.81 -29.35
C HIS A 255 -15.64 -34.81 -29.94
N MET A 256 -14.96 -34.05 -29.10
CA MET A 256 -13.83 -33.21 -29.50
C MET A 256 -12.82 -33.14 -28.35
N ALA A 257 -11.57 -33.46 -28.64
CA ALA A 257 -10.49 -33.48 -27.65
C ALA A 257 -9.42 -32.45 -28.02
N ILE A 258 -9.05 -31.63 -27.04
CA ILE A 258 -8.00 -30.61 -27.13
C ILE A 258 -6.82 -31.09 -26.31
N VAL A 259 -5.61 -30.97 -26.84
CA VAL A 259 -4.37 -31.17 -26.10
C VAL A 259 -3.65 -29.85 -25.94
N VAL A 260 -3.11 -29.64 -24.75
CA VAL A 260 -2.16 -28.60 -24.42
C VAL A 260 -0.89 -29.30 -23.97
N SER A 261 0.22 -29.08 -24.67
CA SER A 261 1.54 -29.62 -24.32
C SER A 261 2.63 -28.72 -24.89
N ASP A 262 3.78 -28.66 -24.23
CA ASP A 262 4.97 -27.93 -24.69
C ASP A 262 4.73 -26.43 -25.02
N GLY A 263 3.80 -25.76 -24.33
CA GLY A 263 3.48 -24.36 -24.65
C GLY A 263 2.64 -24.19 -25.92
N GLN A 264 1.98 -25.25 -26.39
CA GLN A 264 1.16 -25.28 -27.60
C GLN A 264 -0.19 -25.93 -27.34
N ALA A 265 -1.20 -25.56 -28.13
CA ALA A 265 -2.52 -26.17 -28.09
C ALA A 265 -2.91 -26.73 -29.46
N ALA A 266 -3.60 -27.86 -29.50
CA ALA A 266 -4.10 -28.46 -30.73
C ALA A 266 -5.37 -29.27 -30.48
N VAL A 267 -6.15 -29.48 -31.54
CA VAL A 267 -7.30 -30.39 -31.51
C VAL A 267 -6.82 -31.77 -31.97
N LEU A 268 -6.86 -32.77 -31.09
CA LEU A 268 -6.44 -34.15 -31.38
C LEU A 268 -7.48 -34.90 -32.21
N ALA A 269 -8.76 -34.73 -31.85
CA ALA A 269 -9.87 -35.39 -32.49
C ALA A 269 -11.11 -34.49 -32.44
N SER A 270 -11.97 -34.60 -33.45
CA SER A 270 -13.26 -33.94 -33.50
C SER A 270 -14.21 -34.76 -34.37
N ASP A 271 -15.41 -35.06 -33.91
CA ASP A 271 -16.45 -35.77 -34.66
C ASP A 271 -17.18 -34.81 -35.60
N CYS A 272 -16.45 -34.19 -36.53
CA CYS A 272 -16.99 -33.25 -37.51
C CYS A 272 -16.59 -33.66 -38.95
N PRO A 273 -17.45 -33.44 -39.97
CA PRO A 273 -17.13 -33.85 -41.35
C PRO A 273 -15.88 -33.18 -41.92
N ASP A 274 -15.66 -31.90 -41.59
CA ASP A 274 -14.66 -31.08 -42.26
C ASP A 274 -13.24 -31.28 -41.74
N GLN A 275 -13.09 -31.73 -40.49
CA GLN A 275 -11.80 -31.98 -39.82
C GLN A 275 -10.82 -30.79 -39.85
N ILE A 276 -11.28 -29.57 -40.18
CA ILE A 276 -10.43 -28.38 -40.33
C ILE A 276 -9.68 -28.09 -39.03
N CYS A 277 -10.36 -28.23 -37.88
CA CYS A 277 -9.77 -27.99 -36.57
C CYS A 277 -8.60 -28.94 -36.25
N VAL A 278 -8.72 -30.22 -36.62
CA VAL A 278 -7.63 -31.22 -36.47
C VAL A 278 -6.51 -30.93 -37.46
N ARG A 279 -6.85 -30.61 -38.71
CA ARG A 279 -5.86 -30.29 -39.77
C ARG A 279 -5.12 -28.98 -39.56
N THR A 280 -5.66 -28.07 -38.75
CA THR A 280 -5.01 -26.78 -38.42
C THR A 280 -3.70 -26.98 -37.65
N GLY A 281 -3.55 -28.10 -36.94
CA GLY A 281 -2.33 -28.43 -36.20
C GLY A 281 -2.16 -27.58 -34.95
N ARG A 282 -0.91 -27.43 -34.49
CA ARG A 282 -0.58 -26.79 -33.22
C ARG A 282 -0.55 -25.26 -33.32
N ILE A 283 -1.25 -24.58 -32.41
CA ILE A 283 -1.19 -23.14 -32.19
C ILE A 283 -0.30 -22.83 -30.97
N HIS A 284 0.46 -21.74 -31.04
CA HIS A 284 1.45 -21.37 -30.01
C HIS A 284 1.60 -19.85 -29.80
N ARG A 285 1.02 -19.00 -30.64
CA ARG A 285 1.12 -17.53 -30.53
C ARG A 285 -0.17 -16.92 -29.96
N PRO A 286 -0.08 -15.78 -29.24
CA PRO A 286 -1.26 -15.02 -28.82
C PRO A 286 -2.17 -14.67 -30.00
N ASN A 287 -3.49 -14.67 -29.76
CA ASN A 287 -4.54 -14.42 -30.75
C ASN A 287 -4.66 -15.46 -31.89
N GLN A 288 -3.83 -16.52 -31.91
CA GLN A 288 -4.11 -17.66 -32.77
C GLN A 288 -5.35 -18.40 -32.28
N ALA A 289 -6.15 -18.87 -33.23
CA ALA A 289 -7.35 -19.63 -32.94
C ALA A 289 -7.50 -20.83 -33.88
N VAL A 290 -8.01 -21.92 -33.33
CA VAL A 290 -8.56 -23.05 -34.08
C VAL A 290 -10.07 -22.97 -34.00
N ILE A 291 -10.73 -23.02 -35.16
CA ILE A 291 -12.18 -22.86 -35.26
C ILE A 291 -12.78 -24.15 -35.79
N CYS A 292 -13.79 -24.68 -35.10
CA CYS A 292 -14.59 -25.81 -35.53
C CYS A 292 -16.02 -25.33 -35.79
N VAL A 293 -16.31 -24.99 -37.04
CA VAL A 293 -17.61 -24.42 -37.46
C VAL A 293 -18.78 -25.37 -37.20
N PRO A 294 -18.72 -26.68 -37.55
CA PRO A 294 -19.86 -27.60 -37.33
C PRO A 294 -20.26 -27.74 -35.85
N ASN A 295 -19.27 -27.75 -34.96
CA ASN A 295 -19.48 -27.87 -33.51
C ASN A 295 -19.56 -26.51 -32.79
N ARG A 296 -19.42 -25.40 -33.53
CA ARG A 296 -19.39 -24.02 -33.02
C ARG A 296 -18.41 -23.82 -31.86
N VAL A 297 -17.23 -24.44 -31.98
CA VAL A 297 -16.15 -24.36 -31.00
C VAL A 297 -15.05 -23.44 -31.49
N VAL A 298 -14.57 -22.58 -30.60
CA VAL A 298 -13.39 -21.73 -30.83
C VAL A 298 -12.39 -22.00 -29.72
N VAL A 299 -11.16 -22.37 -30.10
CA VAL A 299 -10.02 -22.58 -29.20
C VAL A 299 -9.01 -21.48 -29.50
N ARG A 300 -8.74 -20.59 -28.54
CA ARG A 300 -7.91 -19.39 -28.76
C ARG A 300 -6.83 -19.25 -27.69
N ILE A 301 -5.61 -18.91 -28.08
CA ILE A 301 -4.56 -18.52 -27.12
C ILE A 301 -4.73 -17.05 -26.78
N VAL A 302 -4.91 -16.76 -25.49
CA VAL A 302 -5.01 -15.42 -24.93
C VAL A 302 -3.83 -15.18 -23.98
N GLY A 303 -3.18 -14.04 -24.12
CA GLY A 303 -2.18 -13.56 -23.16
C GLY A 303 -2.78 -12.44 -22.35
N ASN A 304 -2.54 -12.43 -21.05
CA ASN A 304 -2.99 -11.34 -20.19
C ASN A 304 -2.06 -10.13 -20.37
N ILE A 305 -2.16 -9.46 -21.52
CA ILE A 305 -1.70 -8.08 -21.62
C ILE A 305 -2.78 -7.28 -20.90
N GLY A 306 -2.44 -6.79 -19.70
CA GLY A 306 -3.33 -5.95 -18.92
C GLY A 306 -3.94 -4.86 -19.80
N ALA A 307 -5.27 -4.79 -19.79
CA ALA A 307 -6.09 -3.64 -20.12
C ALA A 307 -5.43 -2.62 -21.07
N ASP A 308 -5.55 -2.84 -22.37
CA ASP A 308 -5.68 -1.73 -23.30
C ASP A 308 -6.57 -2.15 -24.46
N ILE A 309 -7.33 -1.15 -24.94
CA ILE A 309 -8.23 -1.10 -26.10
C ILE A 309 -9.55 -1.90 -26.08
N ASP A 310 -10.51 -1.43 -25.28
CA ASP A 310 -11.94 -1.44 -25.67
C ASP A 310 -12.55 -0.05 -25.40
N GLY A 311 -12.56 0.78 -26.45
CA GLY A 311 -13.07 2.15 -26.39
C GLY A 311 -13.21 2.82 -27.76
N VAL A 312 -13.48 2.07 -28.83
CA VAL A 312 -14.03 2.59 -30.09
C VAL A 312 -15.06 1.58 -30.61
N SER A 313 -16.34 1.90 -30.43
CA SER A 313 -17.45 1.72 -31.38
C SER A 313 -18.78 1.93 -30.65
N GLY A 314 -19.37 3.10 -30.85
CA GLY A 314 -20.65 3.52 -30.30
C GLY A 314 -20.80 5.03 -30.40
#